data_AF-A0A1Y3ETC4-F1
#
_entry.id   AF-A0A1Y3ETC4-F1
#
_cell.length_a   1.000
_cell.length_b   1.000
_cell.length_c   1.000
_cell.angle_alpha   90.00
_cell.angle_beta   90.00
_cell.angle_gamma   90.00
#
_symmetry.space_group_name_H-M   'P 1'
#
loop_
_entity.id
_entity.type
_entity.pdbx_description
1 polymer ?
#
loop_
_entity_poly.entity_id
_entity_poly.type
_entity_poly.pdbx_seq_one_letter_code
_entity_poly.pdbx_strand_id
1 'polypeptide(L)'
;MMKECKNPNIIAYYNSYLRRDKLWIVMEYCSGGSLQDIYHMTGPLQELQIAFVCRETLKGLQYLHGMGKIHRDIKGANILLTENGDVKLADFGVAAQITATISKRRSFIGTPYW
;
A
#
# COMPACT_ATOMS: atom_id res chain seq x y z
N MET A 1 -12.07 5.35 -0.06
CA MET A 1 -11.13 4.47 -0.79
C MET A 1 -10.96 3.11 -0.13
N MET A 2 -10.39 3.02 1.08
CA MET A 2 -10.03 1.73 1.69
C MET A 2 -11.21 0.76 1.92
N LYS A 3 -12.39 1.27 2.29
CA LYS A 3 -13.60 0.46 2.52
C LYS A 3 -14.08 -0.34 1.30
N GLU A 4 -13.74 0.11 0.09
CA GLU A 4 -14.17 -0.52 -1.18
C GLU A 4 -13.13 -1.49 -1.74
N CYS A 5 -11.89 -1.44 -1.24
CA CYS A 5 -10.81 -2.27 -1.74
C CYS A 5 -10.80 -3.61 -0.99
N LYS A 6 -11.15 -4.69 -1.69
CA LYS A 6 -11.11 -6.06 -1.17
C LYS A 6 -10.25 -6.92 -2.10
N ASN A 7 -8.98 -7.07 -1.76
CA ASN A 7 -8.03 -7.87 -2.51
C ASN A 7 -6.95 -8.42 -1.56
N PRO A 8 -6.45 -9.65 -1.75
CA PRO A 8 -5.44 -10.24 -0.86
C PRO A 8 -4.17 -9.42 -0.70
N ASN A 9 -3.76 -8.67 -1.73
CA ASN A 9 -2.55 -7.86 -1.75
C ASN A 9 -2.78 -6.39 -1.36
N ILE A 10 -3.97 -6.06 -0.85
CA ILE A 10 -4.31 -4.74 -0.30
C ILE A 10 -4.60 -4.90 1.18
N ILE A 11 -4.05 -4.03 2.02
CA ILE A 11 -4.31 -4.10 3.47
C ILE A 11 -5.81 -3.96 3.75
N ALA A 12 -6.37 -4.91 4.50
CA ALA A 12 -7.81 -4.91 4.75
C ALA A 12 -8.19 -3.80 5.73
N TYR A 13 -9.20 -3.02 5.38
CA TYR A 13 -9.84 -2.07 6.29
C TYR A 13 -10.95 -2.76 7.08
N TYR A 14 -10.95 -2.59 8.40
CA TYR A 14 -11.97 -3.14 9.28
C TYR A 14 -12.98 -2.09 9.72
N ASN A 15 -12.53 -0.99 10.31
CA ASN A 15 -13.43 0.07 10.79
C ASN A 15 -12.69 1.40 11.03
N SER A 16 -13.44 2.46 11.31
CA SER A 16 -12.88 3.73 11.76
C SER A 16 -13.73 4.38 12.84
N TYR A 17 -13.08 5.00 13.81
CA TYR A 17 -13.73 5.65 14.94
C TYR A 17 -13.27 7.10 15.02
N LEU A 18 -14.22 8.03 15.20
CA LEU A 18 -13.92 9.42 15.50
C LEU A 18 -14.20 9.66 16.98
N ARG A 19 -13.17 10.02 17.75
CA ARG A 19 -13.32 10.33 19.18
C ARG A 19 -12.67 11.66 19.50
N ARG A 20 -13.48 12.61 19.98
CA ARG A 20 -13.13 14.02 20.16
C ARG A 20 -12.74 14.61 18.80
N ASP A 21 -11.45 14.61 18.45
CA ASP A 21 -10.94 15.06 17.14
C ASP A 21 -9.87 14.11 16.58
N LYS A 22 -9.81 12.88 17.09
CA LYS A 22 -8.85 11.87 16.62
C LYS A 22 -9.58 10.84 15.76
N LEU A 23 -9.16 10.70 14.51
CA LEU A 23 -9.59 9.63 13.62
C LEU A 23 -8.72 8.39 13.85
N TRP A 24 -9.34 7.30 14.25
CA TRP A 24 -8.72 6.00 14.42
C TRP A 24 -9.15 5.13 13.25
N ILE A 25 -8.20 4.53 12.56
CA ILE A 25 -8.44 3.63 11.42
C ILE A 25 -7.93 2.26 11.81
N VAL A 26 -8.84 1.29 11.86
CA VAL A 26 -8.55 -0.10 12.22
C VAL A 26 -8.40 -0.91 10.94
N MET A 27 -7.25 -1.56 10.80
CA MET A 27 -6.84 -2.30 9.61
C MET A 27 -6.24 -3.66 10.01
N GLU A 28 -6.05 -4.53 9.03
CA GLU A 28 -5.29 -5.76 9.15
C GLU A 28 -3.89 -5.50 9.73
N TYR A 29 -3.49 -6.35 10.68
CA TYR A 29 -2.18 -6.27 11.30
C TYR A 29 -1.16 -7.12 10.52
N CYS A 30 -0.09 -6.49 10.06
CA CYS A 30 1.00 -7.13 9.32
C CYS A 30 2.21 -7.27 10.25
N SER A 31 2.28 -8.40 10.98
CA SER A 31 3.30 -8.65 12.01
C SER A 31 4.73 -8.78 11.47
N GLY A 32 4.91 -9.03 10.17
CA GLY A 32 6.21 -9.07 9.51
C GLY A 32 6.84 -7.68 9.28
N GLY A 33 6.10 -6.60 9.56
CA GLY A 33 6.58 -5.23 9.36
C GLY A 33 6.63 -4.81 7.90
N SER A 34 7.31 -3.69 7.62
CA SER A 34 7.51 -3.21 6.26
C SER A 34 8.74 -3.86 5.61
N LEU A 35 8.77 -3.91 4.29
CA LEU A 35 9.99 -4.32 3.57
C LEU A 35 11.16 -3.41 3.89
N GLN A 36 10.91 -2.12 4.16
CA GLN A 36 11.93 -1.20 4.63
C GLN A 36 12.59 -1.69 5.91
N ASP A 37 11.80 -2.04 6.92
CA ASP A 37 12.33 -2.54 8.19
C ASP A 37 13.16 -3.81 7.95
N ILE A 38 12.64 -4.71 7.12
CA ILE A 38 13.30 -5.99 6.79
C ILE A 38 14.68 -5.75 6.18
N TYR A 39 14.79 -5.00 5.08
CA TYR A 39 16.10 -4.83 4.43
C TYR A 39 17.07 -3.96 5.23
N HIS A 40 16.60 -3.15 6.17
CA HIS A 40 17.48 -2.46 7.13
C HIS A 40 18.04 -3.42 8.18
N MET A 41 17.27 -4.42 8.61
CA MET A 41 17.70 -5.40 9.62
C MET A 41 18.51 -6.54 9.04
N THR A 42 18.11 -7.07 7.88
CA THR A 42 18.69 -8.29 7.29
C THR A 42 19.70 -8.00 6.18
N GLY A 43 19.80 -6.75 5.73
CA GLY A 43 20.51 -6.39 4.51
C GLY A 43 19.67 -6.60 3.24
N PRO A 44 20.28 -6.46 2.04
CA PRO A 44 19.57 -6.53 0.77
C PRO A 44 18.80 -7.83 0.57
N LEU A 45 17.63 -7.73 -0.06
CA LEU A 45 16.85 -8.88 -0.49
C LEU A 45 17.55 -9.62 -1.63
N GLN A 46 17.42 -10.95 -1.64
CA GLN A 46 17.84 -11.80 -2.75
C GLN A 46 16.89 -11.67 -3.94
N GLU A 47 17.37 -11.99 -5.14
CA GLU A 47 16.60 -11.83 -6.38
C GLU A 47 15.24 -12.56 -6.36
N LEU A 48 15.18 -13.78 -5.83
CA LEU A 48 13.92 -14.52 -5.70
C LEU A 48 12.94 -13.86 -4.73
N GLN A 49 13.44 -13.22 -3.66
CA GLN A 49 12.61 -12.49 -2.71
C GLN A 49 12.05 -11.21 -3.35
N ILE A 50 12.90 -10.49 -4.11
CA ILE A 50 12.49 -9.33 -4.89
C ILE A 50 11.41 -9.73 -5.91
N ALA A 51 11.63 -10.80 -6.68
CA ALA A 51 10.68 -11.28 -7.67
C ALA A 51 9.33 -11.64 -7.05
N PHE A 52 9.34 -12.32 -5.90
CA PHE A 52 8.11 -12.64 -5.15
C PHE A 52 7.36 -11.37 -4.73
N VAL A 53 8.04 -10.44 -4.07
CA VAL A 53 7.45 -9.17 -3.64
C VAL A 53 6.88 -8.40 -4.83
N CYS A 54 7.66 -8.23 -5.90
CA CYS A 54 7.22 -7.50 -7.08
C CYS A 54 5.97 -8.12 -7.70
N ARG A 55 5.91 -9.45 -7.82
CA ARG A 55 4.73 -10.15 -8.34
C ARG A 55 3.49 -9.85 -7.51
N GLU A 56 3.59 -9.94 -6.18
CA GLU A 56 2.44 -9.71 -5.30
C GLU A 56 2.03 -8.23 -5.24
N THR A 57 2.99 -7.30 -5.22
CA THR A 57 2.73 -5.86 -5.35
C THR A 57 2.01 -5.55 -6.66
N LEU A 58 2.43 -6.14 -7.78
CA LEU A 58 1.80 -5.93 -9.09
C LEU A 58 0.36 -6.44 -9.13
N LYS A 59 0.03 -7.55 -8.45
CA LYS A 59 -1.36 -8.01 -8.31
C LYS A 59 -2.24 -6.98 -7.59
N GLY A 60 -1.73 -6.41 -6.48
CA GLY A 60 -2.42 -5.34 -5.76
C GLY A 60 -2.62 -4.08 -6.61
N LEU A 61 -1.58 -3.67 -7.36
CA LEU A 61 -1.66 -2.53 -8.27
C LEU A 61 -2.62 -2.78 -9.44
N GLN A 62 -2.60 -3.96 -10.04
CA GLN A 62 -3.54 -4.35 -11.09
C GLN A 62 -4.98 -4.21 -10.61
N TYR A 63 -5.26 -4.69 -9.40
CA TYR A 63 -6.58 -4.53 -8.77
C TYR A 63 -6.96 -3.06 -8.60
N LEU A 64 -6.09 -2.23 -8.02
CA LEU A 64 -6.35 -0.79 -7.81
C LEU A 64 -6.58 -0.06 -9.13
N HIS A 65 -5.74 -0.32 -10.13
CA HIS A 65 -5.85 0.29 -11.45
C HIS A 65 -7.13 -0.15 -12.17
N GLY A 66 -7.56 -1.41 -12.00
CA GLY A 66 -8.86 -1.88 -12.48
C GLY A 66 -10.05 -1.14 -11.87
N MET A 67 -9.89 -0.57 -10.67
CA MET A 67 -10.88 0.30 -10.03
C MET A 67 -10.71 1.79 -10.39
N GLY A 68 -9.80 2.15 -11.29
CA GLY A 68 -9.50 3.55 -11.63
C GLY A 68 -8.82 4.33 -10.50
N LYS A 69 -8.10 3.64 -9.60
CA LYS A 69 -7.42 4.25 -8.44
C LYS A 69 -5.91 4.13 -8.62
N ILE A 70 -5.16 5.20 -8.32
CA ILE A 70 -3.69 5.19 -8.34
C ILE A 70 -3.17 5.34 -6.90
N HIS A 71 -2.23 4.48 -6.51
CA HIS A 71 -1.64 4.50 -5.16
C HIS A 71 -0.77 5.74 -4.89
N ARG A 72 0.14 6.07 -5.83
CA ARG A 72 1.04 7.24 -5.81
C ARG A 72 2.16 7.27 -4.75
N ASP A 73 2.35 6.22 -3.95
CA ASP A 73 3.43 6.16 -2.96
C ASP A 73 3.91 4.72 -2.74
N ILE A 74 4.33 4.07 -3.83
CA ILE A 74 4.86 2.72 -3.77
C ILE A 74 6.34 2.80 -3.37
N LYS A 75 6.65 2.28 -2.19
CA LYS A 75 7.99 2.23 -1.59
C LYS A 75 8.03 1.14 -0.53
N GLY A 76 9.23 0.73 -0.11
CA GLY A 76 9.42 -0.35 0.87
C GLY A 76 8.67 -0.16 2.19
N ALA A 77 8.48 1.08 2.65
CA ALA A 77 7.72 1.41 3.85
C ALA A 77 6.21 1.06 3.76
N ASN A 78 5.67 1.06 2.54
CA ASN A 78 4.24 0.87 2.25
C ASN A 78 3.93 -0.54 1.71
N ILE A 79 4.93 -1.42 1.69
CA ILE A 79 4.78 -2.83 1.34
C ILE A 79 5.02 -3.63 2.62
N LEU A 80 3.96 -4.19 3.18
CA LEU A 80 3.98 -4.90 4.46
C LEU A 80 3.90 -6.41 4.28
N LEU A 81 4.39 -7.16 5.26
CA LEU A 81 4.29 -8.61 5.32
C LEU A 81 3.44 -9.09 6.50
N THR A 82 2.57 -10.07 6.27
CA THR A 82 1.89 -10.82 7.33
C THR A 82 2.84 -11.88 7.93
N GLU A 83 2.45 -12.50 9.04
CA GLU A 83 3.17 -13.66 9.60
C GLU A 83 3.32 -14.83 8.63
N ASN A 84 2.37 -14.98 7.70
CA ASN A 84 2.39 -16.05 6.69
C ASN A 84 3.24 -15.68 5.46
N GLY A 85 3.84 -14.48 5.44
CA GLY A 85 4.60 -13.97 4.32
C GLY A 85 3.76 -13.37 3.19
N ASP A 86 2.48 -13.06 3.44
CA ASP A 86 1.64 -12.39 2.44
C ASP A 86 2.04 -10.92 2.30
N VAL A 87 2.12 -10.45 1.06
CA VAL A 87 2.46 -9.05 0.73
C VAL A 87 1.20 -8.19 0.69
N LYS A 88 1.20 -7.09 1.46
CA LYS A 88 0.09 -6.14 1.58
C LYS A 88 0.55 -4.73 1.21
N LEU A 89 -0.14 -4.10 0.24
CA LEU A 89 0.02 -2.67 -0.01
C LEU A 89 -0.76 -1.86 1.03
N ALA A 90 -0.06 -0.92 1.65
CA ALA A 90 -0.57 -0.05 2.70
C ALA A 90 -0.37 1.44 2.36
N ASP A 91 -0.90 2.31 3.22
CA ASP A 91 -0.86 3.77 3.11
C ASP A 91 -1.44 4.35 1.81
N PHE A 92 -2.77 4.42 1.79
CA PHE A 92 -3.54 5.10 0.75
C PHE A 92 -3.76 6.59 1.03
N GLY A 93 -3.02 7.19 1.97
CA GLY A 93 -3.20 8.59 2.39
C GLY A 93 -3.05 9.60 1.24
N VAL A 94 -2.30 9.22 0.20
CA VAL A 94 -2.14 9.97 -1.03
C VAL A 94 -2.75 9.26 -2.23
N ALA A 95 -3.64 8.30 -2.08
CA ALA A 95 -4.23 7.66 -3.24
C ALA A 95 -5.33 8.55 -3.89
N ALA A 96 -5.40 8.54 -5.22
CA ALA A 96 -6.33 9.38 -5.99
C ALA A 96 -7.30 8.54 -6.82
N GLN A 97 -8.58 8.91 -6.80
CA GLN A 97 -9.57 8.42 -7.75
C GLN A 97 -9.44 9.19 -9.07
N ILE A 98 -9.27 8.47 -10.17
CA ILE A 98 -9.27 9.04 -11.51
C ILE A 98 -10.73 9.29 -11.91
N THR A 99 -11.17 10.55 -11.87
CA THR A 99 -12.39 10.98 -12.55
C THR A 99 -12.02 11.39 -13.98
N ALA A 100 -12.82 10.97 -14.96
CA ALA A 100 -12.52 11.00 -16.40
C ALA A 100 -12.28 12.39 -17.02
N THR A 101 -12.34 13.48 -16.25
CA THR A 101 -12.37 14.85 -16.77
C THR A 101 -11.08 15.66 -16.62
N ILE A 102 -10.01 15.20 -15.98
CA ILE A 102 -8.80 16.03 -15.80
C ILE A 102 -7.51 15.26 -16.09
N SER A 103 -7.08 15.38 -17.35
CA SER A 103 -5.71 15.12 -17.80
C SER A 103 -4.77 16.18 -17.17
N LYS A 104 -3.66 15.74 -16.56
CA LYS A 104 -2.61 16.52 -15.86
C LYS A 104 -3.03 17.13 -14.51
N ARG A 105 -2.80 16.36 -13.43
CA ARG A 105 -2.77 16.90 -12.06
C ARG A 105 -1.36 17.44 -11.75
N ARG A 106 -1.29 18.64 -11.13
CA ARG A 106 -0.07 19.44 -10.90
C ARG A 106 0.44 19.45 -9.45
N SER A 107 -0.04 18.57 -8.58
CA SER A 107 0.42 18.54 -7.18
C SER A 107 1.64 17.63 -7.01
N PHE A 108 2.74 18.18 -6.48
CA PHE A 108 3.88 17.41 -5.99
C PHE A 108 3.43 16.61 -4.76
N ILE A 109 3.17 15.32 -4.94
CA ILE A 109 2.76 14.40 -3.88
C ILE A 109 3.48 13.09 -4.14
N GLY A 110 4.24 12.59 -3.15
CA GLY A 110 5.07 11.40 -3.24
C GLY A 110 6.31 11.52 -2.35
N THR A 111 7.12 10.47 -2.30
CA THR A 111 8.40 10.48 -1.58
C THR A 111 9.51 10.94 -2.55
N PRO A 112 10.30 11.99 -2.28
CA PRO A 112 11.18 12.65 -3.26
C PRO A 112 12.20 11.77 -4.00
N TYR A 113 12.52 10.59 -3.46
CA TYR A 113 13.49 9.64 -4.00
C TYR A 113 12.85 8.46 -4.76
N TRP A 114 11.52 8.48 -4.95
CA TRP A 114 10.71 7.43 -5.59
C TRP A 114 9.78 8.04 -6.63
#